data_AF-A0A7K4CNE1-F1
#
_entry.id   AF-A0A7K4CNE1-F1
#
_cell.length_a   1.000
_cell.length_b   1.000
_cell.length_c   1.000
_cell.angle_alpha   90.00
_cell.angle_beta   90.00
_cell.angle_gamma   90.00
#
_symmetry.space_group_name_H-M   'P 1'
#
loop_
_entity.id
_entity.type
_entity.pdbx_description
1 polymer ?
#
loop_
_entity_poly.entity_id
_entity_poly.type
_entity_poly.pdbx_seq_one_letter_code
_entity_poly.pdbx_strand_id
1 'polypeptide(L)'
;MHIQEHLAMFGLDKVETRACPRCGYKISAPFPVNCPRCNEPIEKVMSSIIAPAKAPSMKKDEVPPAGIPHPSSDLAKTIAKRIKVDEHVAQTPAEGANRPPITTPPTVLGKDGDYLKMMGVINLQTREVIFCSNDDYAYVLELGANAHEIATSILGGDLERVLFEPPKDQKLALQQVESPAGQFSFTFEEALFQSHGSMLFCIYGVFLKRPTVLLQELKRLMLDIFKGQVKSAITPMERSEIERRTNSIAGFIVHEYQKIRDAALRQANVPTMEEHVKLHYVGLSYQSIGTMSLLLTPRGPDALPIKDMSFGGDTADGNFIDLVESLLSAKIEAIAANTLAHTGSFPRYIITKTGFDRYRLIEFLQLKNNYILQILASGNIALLESVLNQLILPVVAPVIDKPFSGMLTMHNEIKAKLREQLSDKYIYEIKK
;
A
#
# COMPACT_ATOMS: atom_id res chain seq x y z
N MET A 1 -33.80 16.61 23.35
CA MET A 1 -35.07 17.29 23.01
C MET A 1 -34.85 18.82 22.94
N HIS A 2 -33.86 19.30 22.19
CA HIS A 2 -33.59 20.76 21.99
C HIS A 2 -32.83 21.01 20.66
N ILE A 3 -33.37 20.52 19.54
CA ILE A 3 -32.89 20.91 18.18
C ILE A 3 -34.03 21.54 17.35
N GLN A 4 -35.30 21.28 17.71
CA GLN A 4 -36.45 21.82 16.98
C GLN A 4 -36.70 23.31 17.21
N GLU A 5 -36.28 23.89 18.34
CA GLU A 5 -36.51 25.31 18.63
C GLU A 5 -35.54 26.25 17.90
N HIS A 6 -34.33 25.78 17.55
CA HIS A 6 -33.37 26.60 16.78
C HIS A 6 -33.68 26.68 15.28
N LEU A 7 -34.49 25.78 14.74
CA LEU A 7 -34.84 25.76 13.31
C LEU A 7 -36.01 26.70 12.96
N ALA A 8 -36.83 27.11 13.94
CA ALA A 8 -37.97 28.00 13.73
C ALA A 8 -37.56 29.46 13.46
N MET A 9 -36.35 29.89 13.86
CA MET A 9 -35.85 31.25 13.62
C MET A 9 -35.41 31.52 12.17
N PHE A 10 -35.22 30.48 11.35
CA PHE A 10 -34.69 30.63 9.99
C PHE A 10 -35.73 30.51 8.87
N GLY A 11 -37.03 30.47 9.19
CA GLY A 11 -38.09 30.43 8.15
C GLY A 11 -37.97 29.25 7.18
N LEU A 12 -37.28 28.17 7.57
CA LEU A 12 -37.13 26.97 6.77
C LEU A 12 -38.34 26.07 6.98
N ASP A 13 -39.37 26.35 6.18
CA ASP A 13 -40.50 25.45 5.99
C ASP A 13 -40.01 24.01 5.69
N LYS A 14 -40.66 23.05 6.35
CA LYS A 14 -40.53 21.58 6.23
C LYS A 14 -39.58 21.12 5.11
N VAL A 15 -38.33 20.83 5.47
CA VAL A 15 -37.36 20.23 4.54
C VAL A 15 -37.94 18.92 4.01
N GLU A 16 -38.14 18.85 2.68
CA GLU A 16 -38.68 17.68 2.01
C GLU A 16 -37.79 16.47 2.29
N THR A 17 -38.37 15.40 2.86
CA THR A 17 -37.64 14.16 3.16
C THR A 17 -38.21 12.98 2.39
N ARG A 18 -37.34 12.13 1.86
CA ARG A 18 -37.69 10.92 1.10
C ARG A 18 -36.93 9.71 1.64
N ALA A 19 -37.58 8.55 1.72
CA ALA A 19 -36.90 7.32 2.13
C ALA A 19 -36.22 6.67 0.93
N CYS A 20 -35.00 6.16 1.12
CA CYS A 20 -34.32 5.32 0.14
C CYS A 20 -35.15 4.04 -0.09
N PRO A 21 -35.52 3.70 -1.33
CA PRO A 21 -36.35 2.54 -1.63
C PRO A 21 -35.68 1.19 -1.31
N ARG A 22 -34.33 1.15 -1.20
CA ARG A 22 -33.59 -0.08 -0.90
C ARG A 22 -33.32 -0.28 0.60
N CYS A 23 -32.98 0.78 1.33
CA CYS A 23 -32.56 0.67 2.73
C CYS A 23 -33.42 1.46 3.73
N GLY A 24 -34.47 2.14 3.26
CA GLY A 24 -35.40 2.93 4.08
C GLY A 24 -34.82 4.21 4.67
N TYR A 25 -33.57 4.55 4.38
CA TYR A 25 -32.90 5.74 4.95
C TYR A 25 -33.56 7.04 4.51
N LYS A 26 -33.93 7.93 5.44
CA LYS A 26 -34.56 9.23 5.14
C LYS A 26 -33.50 10.24 4.69
N ILE A 27 -33.69 10.80 3.51
CA ILE A 27 -32.81 11.75 2.84
C ILE A 27 -33.56 13.08 2.78
N SER A 28 -32.94 14.16 3.21
CA SER A 28 -33.47 15.53 3.12
C SER A 28 -32.98 16.23 1.84
N ALA A 29 -33.80 17.09 1.26
CA ALA A 29 -33.38 17.94 0.15
C ALA A 29 -32.24 18.90 0.56
N PRO A 30 -31.30 19.23 -0.34
CA PRO A 30 -31.15 18.72 -1.71
C PRO A 30 -30.71 17.24 -1.74
N PHE A 31 -31.36 16.44 -2.58
CA PHE A 31 -31.13 14.99 -2.62
C PHE A 31 -29.79 14.68 -3.33
N PRO A 32 -28.87 13.91 -2.70
CA PRO A 32 -27.62 13.48 -3.31
C PRO A 32 -27.88 12.48 -4.46
N VAL A 33 -26.95 12.40 -5.43
CA VAL A 33 -27.03 11.47 -6.57
C VAL A 33 -27.13 10.00 -6.10
N ASN A 34 -26.44 9.66 -5.01
CA ASN A 34 -26.44 8.33 -4.40
C ASN A 34 -26.98 8.37 -2.97
N CYS A 35 -27.64 7.30 -2.53
CA CYS A 35 -28.05 7.15 -1.13
C CYS A 35 -26.81 7.13 -0.21
N PRO A 36 -26.73 7.98 0.84
CA PRO A 36 -25.57 8.03 1.75
C PRO A 36 -25.28 6.71 2.47
N ARG A 37 -26.31 5.85 2.62
CA ARG A 37 -26.21 4.60 3.40
C ARG A 37 -25.86 3.39 2.54
N CYS A 38 -26.40 3.28 1.33
CA CYS A 38 -26.18 2.11 0.46
C CYS A 38 -25.45 2.43 -0.85
N ASN A 39 -25.12 3.69 -1.10
CA ASN A 39 -24.37 4.20 -2.25
C ASN A 39 -24.98 3.87 -3.63
N GLU A 40 -26.28 3.53 -3.68
CA GLU A 40 -26.99 3.30 -4.94
C GLU A 40 -27.54 4.61 -5.54
N PRO A 41 -27.57 4.75 -6.88
CA PRO A 41 -28.12 5.93 -7.55
C PRO A 41 -29.61 6.09 -7.28
N ILE A 42 -30.03 7.28 -6.84
CA ILE A 42 -31.44 7.58 -6.52
C ILE A 42 -32.31 7.64 -7.78
N GLU A 43 -31.73 8.01 -8.93
CA GLU A 43 -32.45 8.20 -10.20
C GLU A 43 -32.93 6.91 -10.89
N LYS A 44 -32.32 5.75 -10.59
CA LYS A 44 -32.65 4.47 -11.25
C LYS A 44 -33.95 3.79 -10.76
N VAL A 45 -34.71 4.43 -9.87
CA VAL A 45 -35.92 3.84 -9.24
C VAL A 45 -37.22 4.60 -9.60
N MET A 46 -37.15 5.70 -10.36
CA MET A 46 -38.33 6.50 -10.73
C MET A 46 -38.90 6.21 -12.13
N SER A 47 -38.30 5.31 -12.92
CA SER A 47 -38.86 4.90 -14.23
C SER A 47 -39.78 3.68 -14.18
N SER A 48 -39.99 3.06 -13.01
CA SER A 48 -40.82 1.86 -12.85
C SER A 48 -42.13 2.08 -12.08
N ILE A 49 -42.53 3.33 -11.83
CA ILE A 49 -43.81 3.66 -11.17
C ILE A 49 -44.43 4.87 -11.90
N ILE A 50 -44.98 4.66 -13.10
CA ILE A 50 -46.14 5.39 -13.69
C ILE A 50 -46.56 4.59 -14.95
N ALA A 51 -47.62 3.77 -14.82
CA ALA A 51 -48.76 3.68 -15.76
C ALA A 51 -49.64 2.45 -15.41
N PRO A 52 -50.97 2.60 -15.31
CA PRO A 52 -51.88 1.59 -14.77
C PRO A 52 -52.48 0.62 -15.81
N ALA A 53 -53.13 -0.40 -15.26
CA ALA A 53 -53.73 -1.61 -15.84
C ALA A 53 -54.61 -1.48 -17.10
N LYS A 54 -54.54 -2.53 -17.94
CA LYS A 54 -55.70 -3.21 -18.58
C LYS A 54 -55.32 -4.66 -18.95
N ALA A 55 -56.12 -5.61 -18.49
CA ALA A 55 -56.24 -6.97 -19.06
C ALA A 55 -57.46 -6.98 -20.03
N PRO A 56 -57.82 -8.08 -20.74
CA PRO A 56 -57.15 -9.36 -21.02
C PRO A 56 -57.15 -9.75 -22.53
N SER A 57 -56.45 -10.81 -22.96
CA SER A 57 -56.98 -11.91 -23.83
C SER A 57 -55.90 -12.75 -24.56
N MET A 58 -56.17 -14.07 -24.56
CA MET A 58 -55.98 -15.13 -25.57
C MET A 58 -54.76 -15.20 -26.53
N LYS A 59 -54.13 -16.40 -26.49
CA LYS A 59 -53.66 -17.29 -27.59
C LYS A 59 -53.05 -16.66 -28.86
N LYS A 60 -51.78 -16.99 -29.16
CA LYS A 60 -51.31 -17.99 -30.16
C LYS A 60 -49.81 -17.85 -30.42
N ASP A 61 -49.24 -18.94 -30.90
CA ASP A 61 -47.86 -19.14 -31.36
C ASP A 61 -47.33 -18.02 -32.25
N GLU A 62 -46.05 -17.65 -32.11
CA GLU A 62 -45.11 -17.52 -33.22
C GLU A 62 -43.66 -17.30 -32.74
N VAL A 63 -42.75 -17.88 -33.53
CA VAL A 63 -41.31 -18.07 -33.32
C VAL A 63 -40.53 -16.75 -33.40
N PRO A 64 -39.54 -16.47 -32.53
CA PRO A 64 -38.56 -15.42 -32.77
C PRO A 64 -37.40 -15.92 -33.65
N PRO A 65 -36.95 -15.11 -34.64
CA PRO A 65 -35.88 -15.44 -35.56
C PRO A 65 -34.49 -15.38 -34.90
N ALA A 66 -33.57 -16.13 -35.50
CA ALA A 66 -32.19 -16.28 -35.08
C ALA A 66 -31.37 -14.96 -35.15
N GLY A 67 -30.55 -14.75 -34.11
CA GLY A 67 -29.14 -14.41 -34.30
C GLY A 67 -28.72 -12.94 -34.12
N ILE A 68 -28.28 -12.59 -32.91
CA ILE A 68 -26.97 -11.97 -32.68
C ILE A 68 -26.37 -12.65 -31.43
N PRO A 69 -25.16 -13.24 -31.51
CA PRO A 69 -24.61 -14.09 -30.45
C PRO A 69 -24.14 -13.25 -29.26
N HIS A 70 -24.59 -13.65 -28.07
CA HIS A 70 -23.98 -13.28 -26.80
C HIS A 70 -22.48 -13.67 -26.80
N PRO A 71 -21.56 -12.83 -26.29
CA PRO A 71 -20.18 -13.24 -26.08
C PRO A 71 -20.16 -14.33 -24.99
N SER A 72 -20.02 -15.56 -25.46
CA SER A 72 -19.85 -16.78 -24.67
C SER A 72 -18.68 -16.66 -23.71
N SER A 73 -18.88 -17.25 -22.52
CA SER A 73 -17.93 -17.59 -21.46
C SER A 73 -16.74 -18.48 -21.88
N ASP A 74 -16.28 -18.41 -23.13
CA ASP A 74 -15.30 -19.35 -23.70
C ASP A 74 -13.85 -18.85 -23.78
N LEU A 75 -13.53 -17.63 -23.32
CA LEU A 75 -12.12 -17.22 -23.22
C LEU A 75 -11.41 -17.87 -22.01
N ALA A 76 -12.13 -18.08 -20.90
CA ALA A 76 -11.60 -18.73 -19.71
C ALA A 76 -11.37 -20.24 -19.90
N LYS A 77 -12.23 -20.91 -20.69
CA LYS A 77 -12.05 -22.34 -21.04
C LYS A 77 -10.96 -22.58 -22.09
N THR A 78 -10.62 -21.57 -22.88
CA THR A 78 -9.57 -21.69 -23.92
C THR A 78 -8.16 -21.50 -23.35
N ILE A 79 -7.99 -20.75 -22.25
CA ILE A 79 -6.70 -20.60 -21.57
C ILE A 79 -6.39 -21.85 -20.71
N ALA A 80 -7.40 -22.53 -20.18
CA ALA A 80 -7.25 -23.78 -19.42
C ALA A 80 -6.84 -25.00 -20.28
N LYS A 81 -6.94 -24.93 -21.62
CA LYS A 81 -6.65 -26.06 -22.53
C LYS A 81 -5.26 -26.04 -23.19
N ARG A 82 -4.40 -25.06 -22.90
CA ARG A 82 -3.04 -24.96 -23.51
C ARG A 82 -1.86 -25.22 -22.58
N ILE A 83 -2.09 -25.63 -21.34
CA ILE A 83 -1.04 -26.23 -20.50
C ILE A 83 -1.19 -27.74 -20.62
N LYS A 84 -0.54 -28.34 -21.61
CA LYS A 84 -0.22 -29.78 -21.54
C LYS A 84 0.81 -29.93 -20.44
N VAL A 85 0.34 -30.27 -19.25
CA VAL A 85 1.19 -30.80 -18.19
C VAL A 85 1.55 -32.22 -18.63
N ASP A 86 2.83 -32.52 -18.81
CA ASP A 86 3.30 -33.88 -19.03
C ASP A 86 2.84 -34.76 -17.86
N GLU A 87 1.97 -35.74 -18.13
CA GLU A 87 1.38 -36.69 -17.18
C GLU A 87 2.37 -37.75 -16.65
N HIS A 88 3.67 -37.46 -16.64
CA HIS A 88 4.70 -38.34 -16.07
C HIS A 88 5.43 -37.68 -14.91
N VAL A 89 4.69 -37.36 -13.85
CA VAL A 89 5.26 -37.33 -12.50
C VAL A 89 4.38 -38.20 -11.62
N ALA A 90 4.95 -39.34 -11.24
CA ALA A 90 4.33 -40.35 -10.41
C ALA A 90 3.68 -39.72 -9.16
N GLN A 91 2.43 -40.11 -8.93
CA GLN A 91 1.70 -39.83 -7.71
C GLN A 91 2.45 -40.45 -6.52
N THR A 92 3.16 -39.62 -5.75
CA THR A 92 3.48 -39.95 -4.36
C THR A 92 2.24 -39.74 -3.50
N PRO A 93 1.93 -40.65 -2.55
CA PRO A 93 0.70 -40.59 -1.77
C PRO A 93 0.66 -39.35 -0.88
N ALA A 94 -0.55 -38.85 -0.63
CA ALA A 94 -0.83 -37.75 0.28
C ALA A 94 -0.28 -38.02 1.70
N GLU A 95 0.83 -37.36 2.04
CA GLU A 95 1.26 -37.21 3.43
C GLU A 95 0.39 -36.14 4.11
N GLY A 96 -0.39 -36.61 5.07
CA GLY A 96 -1.41 -35.84 5.78
C GLY A 96 -0.85 -34.77 6.73
N ALA A 97 -1.63 -33.69 6.83
CA ALA A 97 -2.05 -32.98 8.05
C ALA A 97 -1.02 -32.45 9.07
N ASN A 98 0.29 -32.67 8.94
CA ASN A 98 1.30 -32.09 9.82
C ASN A 98 2.33 -31.29 9.01
N ARG A 99 1.91 -30.12 8.49
CA ARG A 99 2.86 -29.13 7.99
C ARG A 99 3.11 -28.12 9.10
N PRO A 100 4.38 -27.87 9.49
CA PRO A 100 4.68 -27.03 10.63
C PRO A 100 4.16 -25.60 10.41
N PRO A 101 3.66 -24.93 11.46
CA PRO A 101 3.30 -23.52 11.39
C PRO A 101 4.51 -22.68 10.95
N ILE A 102 4.25 -21.52 10.35
CA ILE A 102 5.30 -20.54 10.04
C ILE A 102 5.90 -20.13 11.37
N THR A 103 7.10 -20.62 11.66
CA THR A 103 7.73 -20.55 12.98
C THR A 103 9.11 -19.94 12.85
N THR A 104 9.81 -19.83 13.98
CA THR A 104 11.25 -19.63 14.03
C THR A 104 11.89 -21.03 14.00
N PRO A 105 12.76 -21.38 13.03
CA PRO A 105 13.41 -20.52 12.03
C PRO A 105 12.53 -20.20 10.79
N PRO A 106 12.85 -19.13 10.03
CA PRO A 106 12.07 -18.68 8.87
C PRO A 106 11.74 -19.80 7.88
N THR A 107 10.53 -19.74 7.33
CA THR A 107 10.06 -20.74 6.37
C THR A 107 10.76 -20.53 5.03
N VAL A 108 11.66 -21.45 4.69
CA VAL A 108 12.36 -21.44 3.40
C VAL A 108 11.35 -21.63 2.28
N LEU A 109 11.30 -20.67 1.36
CA LEU A 109 10.44 -20.73 0.20
C LEU A 109 11.17 -21.46 -0.94
N GLY A 110 12.45 -21.20 -1.18
CA GLY A 110 13.21 -21.82 -2.28
C GLY A 110 14.66 -22.15 -1.92
N LYS A 111 15.42 -22.69 -2.88
CA LYS A 111 16.86 -22.97 -2.69
C LYS A 111 17.73 -21.72 -2.86
N ASP A 112 17.16 -20.64 -3.38
CA ASP A 112 17.87 -19.42 -3.78
C ASP A 112 17.89 -18.34 -2.68
N GLY A 113 17.65 -18.71 -1.42
CA GLY A 113 17.61 -17.75 -0.31
C GLY A 113 16.28 -17.07 -0.03
N ASP A 114 15.24 -17.39 -0.80
CA ASP A 114 13.88 -16.89 -0.62
C ASP A 114 13.27 -17.49 0.66
N TYR A 115 12.75 -16.66 1.57
CA TYR A 115 12.14 -17.10 2.82
C TYR A 115 11.02 -16.17 3.30
N LEU A 116 10.11 -16.76 4.07
CA LEU A 116 9.00 -16.09 4.73
C LEU A 116 9.23 -16.11 6.26
N LYS A 117 9.33 -14.93 6.86
CA LYS A 117 9.45 -14.76 8.32
C LYS A 117 8.10 -14.68 9.02
N MET A 118 7.15 -13.96 8.42
CA MET A 118 5.86 -13.68 9.06
C MET A 118 4.75 -13.44 8.04
N MET A 119 3.54 -13.90 8.39
CA MET A 119 2.27 -13.50 7.79
C MET A 119 1.38 -12.93 8.89
N GLY A 120 0.69 -11.83 8.63
CA GLY A 120 -0.09 -11.19 9.67
C GLY A 120 -1.17 -10.25 9.16
N VAL A 121 -2.06 -9.89 10.07
CA VAL A 121 -3.21 -9.02 9.81
C VAL A 121 -3.41 -8.12 11.02
N ILE A 122 -3.56 -6.82 10.77
CA ILE A 122 -3.86 -5.81 11.79
C ILE A 122 -5.06 -4.98 11.39
N ASN A 123 -5.85 -4.57 12.38
CA ASN A 123 -6.92 -3.60 12.18
C ASN A 123 -6.35 -2.17 12.20
N LEU A 124 -6.48 -1.43 11.11
CA LEU A 124 -5.99 -0.07 10.95
C LEU A 124 -6.65 0.95 11.90
N GLN A 125 -7.90 0.70 12.30
CA GLN A 125 -8.66 1.61 13.17
C GLN A 125 -8.33 1.40 14.65
N THR A 126 -8.33 0.15 15.11
CA THR A 126 -8.10 -0.18 16.53
C THR A 126 -6.63 -0.45 16.85
N ARG A 127 -5.78 -0.62 15.82
CA ARG A 127 -4.40 -1.13 15.92
C ARG A 127 -4.30 -2.51 16.59
N GLU A 128 -5.40 -3.26 16.61
CA GLU A 128 -5.42 -4.61 17.16
C GLU A 128 -4.86 -5.62 16.16
N VAL A 129 -3.86 -6.40 16.57
CA VAL A 129 -3.34 -7.52 15.78
C VAL A 129 -4.39 -8.63 15.76
N ILE A 130 -4.93 -8.89 14.56
CA ILE A 130 -5.94 -9.90 14.31
C ILE A 130 -5.31 -11.30 14.25
N PHE A 131 -4.17 -11.39 13.56
CA PHE A 131 -3.42 -12.62 13.37
C PHE A 131 -1.95 -12.28 13.15
N CYS A 132 -1.06 -13.06 13.75
CA CYS A 132 0.36 -13.05 13.44
C CYS A 132 0.87 -14.48 13.47
N SER A 133 1.51 -14.93 12.40
CA SER A 133 2.07 -16.28 12.35
C SER A 133 3.32 -16.41 13.22
N ASN A 134 4.01 -15.29 13.48
CA ASN A 134 5.21 -15.24 14.31
C ASN A 134 5.25 -13.94 15.11
N ASP A 135 5.00 -14.04 16.42
CA ASP A 135 4.91 -12.90 17.33
C ASP A 135 6.22 -12.12 17.48
N ASP A 136 7.38 -12.74 17.23
CA ASP A 136 8.68 -12.06 17.22
C ASP A 136 8.70 -10.90 16.20
N TYR A 137 7.87 -10.99 15.16
CA TYR A 137 7.74 -10.00 14.08
C TYR A 137 6.42 -9.23 14.12
N ALA A 138 5.65 -9.30 15.21
CA ALA A 138 4.38 -8.57 15.33
C ALA A 138 4.56 -7.05 15.18
N TYR A 139 5.74 -6.52 15.56
CA TYR A 139 6.09 -5.11 15.38
C TYR A 139 6.00 -4.65 13.92
N VAL A 140 6.19 -5.55 12.92
CA VAL A 140 6.08 -5.20 11.50
C VAL A 140 4.66 -4.79 11.13
N LEU A 141 3.65 -5.34 11.82
CA LEU A 141 2.25 -4.97 11.62
C LEU A 141 1.97 -3.55 12.11
N GLU A 142 2.50 -3.19 13.28
CA GLU A 142 2.41 -1.83 13.82
C GLU A 142 3.13 -0.81 12.93
N LEU A 143 4.36 -1.15 12.51
CA LEU A 143 5.10 -0.33 11.54
C LEU A 143 4.35 -0.21 10.21
N GLY A 144 3.73 -1.28 9.74
CA GLY A 144 2.89 -1.29 8.54
C GLY A 144 1.69 -0.35 8.67
N ALA A 145 1.04 -0.33 9.84
CA ALA A 145 -0.08 0.57 10.09
C ALA A 145 0.36 2.05 10.13
N ASN A 146 1.54 2.34 10.69
CA ASN A 146 2.14 3.68 10.64
C ASN A 146 2.54 4.08 9.20
N ALA A 147 3.17 3.17 8.45
CA ALA A 147 3.52 3.39 7.06
C ALA A 147 2.27 3.56 6.18
N HIS A 148 1.16 2.91 6.51
CA HIS A 148 -0.12 3.06 5.83
C HIS A 148 -0.71 4.46 6.03
N GLU A 149 -0.54 5.04 7.21
CA GLU A 149 -0.93 6.42 7.48
C GLU A 149 -0.10 7.40 6.62
N ILE A 150 1.22 7.19 6.50
CA ILE A 150 2.04 7.99 5.56
C ILE A 150 1.59 7.78 4.12
N ALA A 151 1.33 6.53 3.73
CA ALA A 151 0.93 6.20 2.37
C ALA A 151 -0.35 6.93 1.96
N THR A 152 -1.33 6.97 2.85
CA THR A 152 -2.65 7.57 2.59
C THR A 152 -2.70 9.08 2.81
N SER A 153 -1.95 9.61 3.80
CA SER A 153 -1.97 11.04 4.16
C SER A 153 -0.95 11.90 3.41
N ILE A 154 0.22 11.35 3.06
CA ILE A 154 1.31 12.08 2.39
C ILE A 154 1.42 11.67 0.92
N LEU A 155 1.48 10.36 0.66
CA LEU A 155 1.72 9.84 -0.69
C LEU A 155 0.44 9.69 -1.52
N GLY A 156 -0.73 9.68 -0.87
CA GLY A 156 -2.05 9.59 -1.50
C GLY A 156 -2.30 8.31 -2.27
N GLY A 157 -1.76 7.19 -1.80
CA GLY A 157 -1.96 5.86 -2.39
C GLY A 157 -2.16 4.78 -1.34
N ASP A 158 -2.25 3.54 -1.79
CA ASP A 158 -2.26 2.38 -0.91
C ASP A 158 -0.83 1.93 -0.64
N LEU A 159 -0.52 1.64 0.63
CA LEU A 159 0.77 1.05 1.00
C LEU A 159 0.93 -0.30 0.31
N GLU A 160 2.02 -0.47 -0.45
CA GLU A 160 2.33 -1.74 -1.12
C GLU A 160 3.49 -2.46 -0.44
N ARG A 161 4.58 -1.76 -0.12
CA ARG A 161 5.75 -2.40 0.48
C ARG A 161 6.62 -1.45 1.28
N VAL A 162 7.34 -2.00 2.24
CA VAL A 162 8.44 -1.35 2.96
C VAL A 162 9.67 -2.25 2.85
N LEU A 163 10.79 -1.67 2.44
CA LEU A 163 12.08 -2.35 2.34
C LEU A 163 12.93 -1.99 3.56
N PHE A 164 13.47 -2.99 4.25
CA PHE A 164 14.30 -2.83 5.42
C PHE A 164 15.75 -3.19 5.09
N GLU A 165 16.65 -2.26 5.34
CA GLU A 165 18.08 -2.44 5.26
C GLU A 165 18.59 -2.99 6.60
N PRO A 166 19.08 -4.23 6.63
CA PRO A 166 19.53 -4.85 7.87
C PRO A 166 20.83 -4.20 8.36
N PRO A 167 21.15 -4.33 9.66
CA PRO A 167 22.40 -3.84 10.21
C PRO A 167 23.61 -4.49 9.51
N LYS A 168 24.76 -3.79 9.53
CA LYS A 168 25.98 -4.20 8.79
C LYS A 168 26.40 -5.65 9.05
N ASP A 169 26.26 -6.11 10.29
CA ASP A 169 26.64 -7.47 10.69
C ASP A 169 25.72 -8.53 10.07
N GLN A 170 24.43 -8.20 9.87
CA GLN A 170 23.44 -9.06 9.22
C GLN A 170 23.49 -8.96 7.69
N LYS A 171 23.91 -7.82 7.12
CA LYS A 171 24.14 -7.68 5.67
C LYS A 171 25.15 -8.67 5.14
N LEU A 172 26.22 -8.94 5.89
CA LEU A 172 27.23 -9.94 5.49
C LEU A 172 26.61 -11.34 5.38
N ALA A 173 25.66 -11.69 6.26
CA ALA A 173 24.95 -12.96 6.20
C ALA A 173 24.00 -13.06 4.99
N LEU A 174 23.36 -11.96 4.60
CA LEU A 174 22.47 -11.91 3.42
C LEU A 174 23.24 -11.84 2.09
N GLN A 175 24.40 -11.18 2.07
CA GLN A 175 25.30 -11.12 0.90
C GLN A 175 25.91 -12.49 0.57
N GLN A 176 26.05 -13.39 1.54
CA GLN A 176 26.54 -14.76 1.33
C GLN A 176 25.51 -15.69 0.68
N VAL A 177 24.27 -15.23 0.53
CA VAL A 177 23.22 -15.96 -0.18
C VAL A 177 23.36 -15.66 -1.68
N GLU A 178 24.45 -16.12 -2.28
CA GLU A 178 24.62 -16.10 -3.72
C GLU A 178 23.61 -17.08 -4.34
N SER A 179 22.70 -16.57 -5.15
CA SER A 179 21.88 -17.43 -6.01
C SER A 179 22.83 -18.27 -6.89
N PRO A 180 22.54 -19.57 -7.14
CA PRO A 180 23.30 -20.41 -8.07
C PRO A 180 23.38 -19.86 -9.50
N ALA A 181 22.64 -18.79 -9.82
CA ALA A 181 22.70 -18.06 -11.09
C ALA A 181 23.61 -16.79 -11.06
N GLY A 182 24.27 -16.48 -9.94
CA GLY A 182 25.19 -15.32 -9.82
C GLY A 182 24.55 -13.94 -10.05
N GLN A 183 23.21 -13.84 -10.03
CA GLN A 183 22.48 -12.63 -10.46
C GLN A 183 21.83 -11.81 -9.35
N PHE A 184 21.74 -12.32 -8.11
CA PHE A 184 21.02 -11.63 -7.04
C PHE A 184 21.84 -11.64 -5.74
N SER A 185 22.30 -10.46 -5.30
CA SER A 185 22.69 -10.22 -3.91
C SER A 185 21.52 -9.53 -3.21
N PHE A 186 20.94 -10.17 -2.19
CA PHE A 186 19.89 -9.52 -1.41
C PHE A 186 20.51 -8.59 -0.38
N THR A 187 20.15 -7.32 -0.43
CA THR A 187 20.57 -6.32 0.55
C THR A 187 19.45 -5.88 1.47
N PHE A 188 18.21 -6.34 1.23
CA PHE A 188 17.02 -5.88 1.95
C PHE A 188 16.07 -7.04 2.26
N GLU A 189 15.39 -6.93 3.39
CA GLU A 189 14.16 -7.69 3.64
C GLU A 189 12.97 -6.82 3.24
N GLU A 190 11.88 -7.43 2.80
CA GLU A 190 10.69 -6.71 2.38
C GLU A 190 9.45 -7.14 3.17
N ALA A 191 8.68 -6.14 3.61
CA ALA A 191 7.31 -6.34 4.05
C ALA A 191 6.37 -5.85 2.96
N LEU A 192 5.46 -6.72 2.50
CA LEU A 192 4.42 -6.38 1.54
C LEU A 192 3.09 -6.24 2.24
N PHE A 193 2.29 -5.29 1.75
CA PHE A 193 1.04 -4.88 2.36
C PHE A 193 -0.11 -4.87 1.36
N GLN A 194 -1.30 -5.18 1.85
CA GLN A 194 -2.54 -5.02 1.11
C GLN A 194 -3.65 -4.62 2.06
N SER A 195 -4.36 -3.53 1.76
CA SER A 195 -5.52 -3.09 2.54
C SER A 195 -6.83 -3.74 2.03
N HIS A 196 -7.77 -3.96 2.95
CA HIS A 196 -9.16 -4.25 2.62
C HIS A 196 -10.10 -3.84 3.76
N GLY A 197 -10.89 -2.79 3.54
CA GLY A 197 -11.70 -2.20 4.60
C GLY A 197 -10.81 -1.67 5.72
N SER A 198 -11.08 -2.06 6.96
CA SER A 198 -10.25 -1.71 8.12
C SER A 198 -9.05 -2.64 8.35
N MET A 199 -8.83 -3.67 7.51
CA MET A 199 -7.74 -4.63 7.70
C MET A 199 -6.56 -4.31 6.82
N LEU A 200 -5.36 -4.42 7.38
CA LEU A 200 -4.09 -4.42 6.67
C LEU A 200 -3.46 -5.81 6.76
N PHE A 201 -3.30 -6.45 5.61
CA PHE A 201 -2.63 -7.73 5.45
C PHE A 201 -1.14 -7.49 5.22
N CYS A 202 -0.29 -8.33 5.81
CA CYS A 202 1.16 -8.23 5.70
C CYS A 202 1.81 -9.61 5.50
N ILE A 203 2.85 -9.65 4.66
CA ILE A 203 3.84 -10.72 4.65
C ILE A 203 5.23 -10.09 4.75
N TYR A 204 6.16 -10.75 5.43
CA TYR A 204 7.51 -10.25 5.67
C TYR A 204 8.56 -11.33 5.45
N GLY A 205 9.63 -11.01 4.72
CA GLY A 205 10.69 -11.94 4.38
C GLY A 205 11.58 -11.43 3.24
N VAL A 206 12.20 -12.35 2.52
CA VAL A 206 12.96 -12.07 1.29
C VAL A 206 12.31 -12.86 0.18
N PHE A 207 11.77 -12.19 -0.85
CA PHE A 207 11.04 -12.84 -1.92
C PHE A 207 11.63 -12.51 -3.29
N LEU A 208 11.72 -13.52 -4.17
CA LEU A 208 12.25 -13.33 -5.52
C LEU A 208 11.19 -12.93 -6.54
N LYS A 209 10.05 -13.64 -6.55
CA LYS A 209 9.00 -13.49 -7.56
C LYS A 209 7.61 -13.67 -6.97
N ARG A 210 6.70 -12.80 -7.43
CA ARG A 210 5.24 -12.86 -7.17
C ARG A 210 4.82 -13.07 -5.69
N PRO A 211 5.46 -12.43 -4.70
CA PRO A 211 5.06 -12.56 -3.29
C PRO A 211 3.61 -12.14 -3.02
N THR A 212 3.03 -11.30 -3.88
CA THR A 212 1.63 -10.89 -3.82
C THR A 212 0.62 -12.05 -3.84
N VAL A 213 1.00 -13.23 -4.36
CA VAL A 213 0.15 -14.42 -4.31
C VAL A 213 -0.07 -14.89 -2.88
N LEU A 214 0.98 -14.94 -2.05
CA LEU A 214 0.86 -15.31 -0.63
C LEU A 214 -0.08 -14.36 0.12
N LEU A 215 0.06 -13.06 -0.17
CA LEU A 215 -0.74 -12.01 0.45
C LEU A 215 -2.21 -12.08 0.03
N GLN A 216 -2.49 -12.38 -1.24
CA GLN A 216 -3.85 -12.59 -1.75
C GLN A 216 -4.51 -13.81 -1.13
N GLU A 217 -3.75 -14.90 -0.96
CA GLU A 217 -4.25 -16.12 -0.33
C GLU A 217 -4.55 -15.93 1.15
N LEU A 218 -3.68 -15.22 1.89
CA LEU A 218 -3.96 -14.80 3.27
C LEU A 218 -5.23 -13.98 3.35
N LYS A 219 -5.37 -12.98 2.48
CA LYS A 219 -6.56 -12.14 2.43
C LYS A 219 -7.82 -12.96 2.17
N ARG A 220 -7.80 -13.86 1.18
CA ARG A 220 -8.93 -14.75 0.86
C ARG A 220 -9.34 -15.56 2.09
N LEU A 221 -8.37 -16.25 2.70
CA LEU A 221 -8.59 -17.07 3.89
C LEU A 221 -9.22 -16.28 5.04
N MET A 222 -8.70 -15.09 5.33
CA MET A 222 -9.19 -14.26 6.42
C MET A 222 -10.58 -13.70 6.11
N LEU A 223 -10.87 -13.33 4.87
CA LEU A 223 -12.22 -12.92 4.47
C LEU A 223 -13.23 -14.06 4.60
N ASP A 224 -12.81 -15.29 4.31
CA ASP A 224 -13.65 -16.48 4.50
C ASP A 224 -13.92 -16.74 6.00
N ILE A 225 -12.89 -16.59 6.85
CA ILE A 225 -13.03 -16.72 8.31
C ILE A 225 -14.01 -15.66 8.87
N PHE A 226 -13.89 -14.40 8.44
CA PHE A 226 -14.73 -13.30 8.91
C PHE A 226 -16.04 -13.12 8.13
N LYS A 227 -16.30 -13.93 7.10
CA LYS A 227 -17.41 -13.73 6.15
C LYS A 227 -17.49 -12.29 5.63
N GLY A 228 -16.33 -11.66 5.44
CA GLY A 228 -16.17 -10.31 4.91
C GLY A 228 -16.40 -9.13 5.87
N GLN A 229 -16.64 -9.31 7.18
CA GLN A 229 -16.79 -8.19 8.12
C GLN A 229 -16.20 -8.47 9.52
N VAL A 230 -15.27 -7.63 9.98
CA VAL A 230 -14.82 -7.57 11.37
C VAL A 230 -15.70 -6.56 12.11
N LYS A 231 -16.61 -7.01 12.97
CA LYS A 231 -17.66 -6.16 13.57
C LYS A 231 -17.37 -5.69 15.01
N SER A 232 -16.36 -6.25 15.68
CA SER A 232 -16.07 -6.00 17.08
C SER A 232 -14.59 -6.28 17.39
N ALA A 233 -14.14 -5.88 18.58
CA ALA A 233 -12.87 -6.35 19.15
C ALA A 233 -12.85 -7.88 19.19
N ILE A 234 -11.69 -8.47 18.89
CA ILE A 234 -11.56 -9.91 18.75
C ILE A 234 -11.36 -10.52 20.13
N THR A 235 -12.25 -11.42 20.53
CA THR A 235 -12.12 -12.10 21.81
C THR A 235 -10.94 -13.08 21.78
N PRO A 236 -10.32 -13.41 22.93
CA PRO A 236 -9.20 -14.38 22.97
C PRO A 236 -9.57 -15.74 22.37
N MET A 237 -10.83 -16.17 22.52
CA MET A 237 -11.33 -17.41 21.94
C MET A 237 -11.43 -17.34 20.41
N GLU A 238 -11.92 -16.22 19.86
CA GLU A 238 -11.94 -15.99 18.41
C GLU A 238 -10.53 -15.94 17.83
N ARG A 239 -9.61 -15.26 18.53
CA ARG A 239 -8.20 -15.21 18.13
C ARG A 239 -7.58 -16.60 18.03
N SER A 240 -7.80 -17.44 19.05
CA SER A 240 -7.32 -18.83 19.04
C SER A 240 -7.92 -19.65 17.88
N GLU A 241 -9.20 -19.45 17.56
CA GLU A 241 -9.83 -20.13 16.43
C GLU A 241 -9.30 -19.63 15.07
N ILE A 242 -9.05 -18.33 14.94
CA ILE A 242 -8.41 -17.73 13.76
C ILE A 242 -7.01 -18.31 13.59
N GLU A 243 -6.20 -18.33 14.63
CA GLU A 243 -4.85 -18.88 14.61
C GLU A 243 -4.86 -20.36 14.22
N ARG A 244 -5.74 -21.17 14.84
CA ARG A 244 -5.88 -22.60 14.53
C ARG A 244 -6.25 -22.84 13.06
N ARG A 245 -7.25 -22.13 12.54
CA ARG A 245 -7.69 -22.25 11.14
C ARG A 245 -6.61 -21.79 10.18
N THR A 246 -6.01 -20.63 10.45
CA THR A 246 -4.98 -20.06 9.57
C THR A 246 -3.75 -20.95 9.52
N ASN A 247 -3.25 -21.42 10.67
CA ASN A 247 -2.08 -22.30 10.72
C ASN A 247 -2.32 -23.65 10.02
N SER A 248 -3.54 -24.20 10.09
CA SER A 248 -3.88 -25.43 9.37
C SER A 248 -3.82 -25.32 7.84
N ILE A 249 -3.99 -24.10 7.30
CA ILE A 249 -4.03 -23.84 5.86
C ILE A 249 -2.73 -23.17 5.37
N ALA A 250 -1.99 -22.49 6.24
CA ALA A 250 -0.76 -21.77 5.91
C ALA A 250 0.26 -22.66 5.18
N GLY A 251 0.46 -23.89 5.65
CA GLY A 251 1.37 -24.85 5.00
C GLY A 251 0.92 -25.29 3.60
N PHE A 252 -0.36 -25.20 3.29
CA PHE A 252 -0.87 -25.41 1.93
C PHE A 252 -0.63 -24.17 1.05
N ILE A 253 -0.93 -22.98 1.56
CA ILE A 253 -0.70 -21.70 0.86
C ILE A 253 0.77 -21.54 0.45
N VAL A 254 1.69 -21.78 1.41
CA VAL A 254 3.13 -21.70 1.16
C VAL A 254 3.56 -22.69 0.07
N HIS A 255 3.07 -23.93 0.14
CA HIS A 255 3.42 -24.96 -0.84
C HIS A 255 2.94 -24.65 -2.27
N GLU A 256 1.70 -24.16 -2.41
CA GLU A 256 1.19 -23.75 -3.73
C GLU A 256 1.93 -22.52 -4.26
N TYR A 257 2.29 -21.58 -3.39
CA TYR A 257 3.14 -20.46 -3.76
C TYR A 257 4.50 -20.91 -4.30
N GLN A 258 5.16 -21.89 -3.68
CA GLN A 258 6.45 -22.41 -4.13
C GLN A 258 6.38 -22.89 -5.59
N LYS A 259 5.33 -23.60 -5.98
CA LYS A 259 5.11 -24.06 -7.37
C LYS A 259 4.96 -22.89 -8.34
N ILE A 260 4.17 -21.88 -7.97
CA ILE A 260 3.94 -20.70 -8.81
C ILE A 260 5.23 -19.88 -8.95
N ARG A 261 5.99 -19.73 -7.85
CA ARG A 261 7.29 -19.04 -7.84
C ARG A 261 8.25 -19.70 -8.84
N ASP A 262 8.41 -21.02 -8.77
CA ASP A 262 9.34 -21.75 -9.64
C ASP A 262 9.02 -21.59 -11.12
N ALA A 263 7.74 -21.55 -11.48
CA ALA A 263 7.31 -21.23 -12.84
C ALA A 263 7.61 -19.76 -13.22
N ALA A 264 7.45 -18.82 -12.27
CA ALA A 264 7.65 -17.39 -12.50
C ALA A 264 9.13 -16.97 -12.58
N LEU A 265 10.05 -17.71 -11.95
CA LEU A 265 11.49 -17.45 -12.04
C LEU A 265 12.00 -17.50 -13.49
N ARG A 266 11.37 -18.30 -14.36
CA ARG A 266 11.72 -18.42 -15.78
C ARG A 266 11.20 -17.26 -16.64
N GLN A 267 10.45 -16.32 -16.07
CA GLN A 267 9.85 -15.22 -16.80
C GLN A 267 10.66 -13.94 -16.62
N ALA A 268 10.88 -13.22 -17.73
CA ALA A 268 11.47 -11.89 -17.71
C ALA A 268 10.65 -10.93 -16.86
N ASN A 269 11.32 -9.98 -16.21
CA ASN A 269 10.63 -8.89 -15.52
C ASN A 269 9.89 -8.01 -16.54
N VAL A 270 8.68 -7.61 -16.19
CA VAL A 270 7.93 -6.62 -16.98
C VAL A 270 8.60 -5.26 -16.76
N PRO A 271 9.03 -4.56 -17.82
CA PRO A 271 9.60 -3.22 -17.67
C PRO A 271 8.52 -2.23 -17.20
N THR A 272 8.92 -1.26 -16.39
CA THR A 272 8.06 -0.15 -15.97
C THR A 272 7.68 0.71 -17.16
N MET A 273 6.42 1.11 -17.26
CA MET A 273 5.93 1.95 -18.36
C MET A 273 6.33 3.43 -18.22
N GLU A 274 6.73 3.86 -17.02
CA GLU A 274 7.13 5.24 -16.75
C GLU A 274 8.55 5.53 -17.25
N GLU A 275 8.71 6.58 -18.05
CA GLU A 275 10.02 7.00 -18.60
C GLU A 275 10.69 8.11 -17.77
N HIS A 276 9.98 8.67 -16.78
CA HIS A 276 10.45 9.79 -15.98
C HIS A 276 10.37 9.51 -14.48
N VAL A 277 11.25 10.14 -13.71
CA VAL A 277 11.14 10.24 -12.25
C VAL A 277 10.89 11.70 -11.87
N LYS A 278 10.01 11.89 -10.90
CA LYS A 278 9.60 13.20 -10.41
C LYS A 278 9.96 13.31 -8.93
N LEU A 279 10.65 14.38 -8.57
CA LEU A 279 10.94 14.67 -7.17
C LEU A 279 9.88 15.60 -6.59
N HIS A 280 9.44 15.28 -5.39
CA HIS A 280 8.45 16.05 -4.67
C HIS A 280 9.01 16.69 -3.41
N TYR A 281 9.90 15.98 -2.69
CA TYR A 281 10.45 16.45 -1.43
C TYR A 281 11.89 15.94 -1.25
N VAL A 282 12.73 16.78 -0.66
CA VAL A 282 14.09 16.47 -0.23
C VAL A 282 14.25 16.91 1.22
N GLY A 283 14.52 15.96 2.11
CA GLY A 283 14.77 16.18 3.53
C GLY A 283 16.17 15.72 3.90
N LEU A 284 16.76 16.37 4.91
CA LEU A 284 18.01 15.94 5.53
C LEU A 284 17.86 16.04 7.03
N SER A 285 18.15 14.94 7.73
CA SER A 285 18.15 14.90 9.18
C SER A 285 19.47 14.38 9.73
N TYR A 286 19.80 14.76 10.95
CA TYR A 286 20.93 14.24 11.71
C TYR A 286 20.39 13.59 12.97
N GLN A 287 20.61 12.28 13.15
CA GLN A 287 20.09 11.54 14.31
C GLN A 287 18.60 11.77 14.61
N SER A 288 17.77 11.75 13.56
CA SER A 288 16.31 12.01 13.65
C SER A 288 15.93 13.44 14.07
N ILE A 289 16.82 14.41 13.82
CA ILE A 289 16.52 15.83 13.92
C ILE A 289 16.55 16.42 12.50
N GLY A 290 15.41 16.85 12.00
CA GLY A 290 15.29 17.56 10.72
C GLY A 290 16.17 18.81 10.67
N THR A 291 17.18 18.79 9.80
CA THR A 291 18.11 19.91 9.58
C THR A 291 17.79 20.68 8.30
N MET A 292 17.10 20.05 7.36
CA MET A 292 16.66 20.64 6.11
C MET A 292 15.40 19.93 5.63
N SER A 293 14.45 20.71 5.11
CA SER A 293 13.25 20.22 4.46
C SER A 293 12.99 21.09 3.23
N LEU A 294 12.73 20.49 2.08
CA LEU A 294 12.49 21.19 0.82
C LEU A 294 11.36 20.49 0.05
N LEU A 295 10.22 21.16 -0.05
CA LEU A 295 9.09 20.73 -0.88
C LEU A 295 9.22 21.37 -2.26
N LEU A 296 9.35 20.54 -3.30
CA LEU A 296 9.57 20.96 -4.69
C LEU A 296 8.26 21.18 -5.45
N THR A 297 7.22 20.41 -5.10
CA THR A 297 5.90 20.49 -5.73
C THR A 297 4.83 20.92 -4.70
N PRO A 298 4.86 22.18 -4.20
CA PRO A 298 3.93 22.63 -3.16
C PRO A 298 2.51 22.90 -3.69
N ARG A 299 2.34 23.17 -4.98
CA ARG A 299 1.06 23.54 -5.62
C ARG A 299 0.94 22.93 -7.02
N GLY A 300 -0.28 22.85 -7.53
CA GLY A 300 -0.59 22.39 -8.88
C GLY A 300 -1.07 20.93 -8.96
N PRO A 301 -1.34 20.43 -10.18
CA PRO A 301 -1.86 19.06 -10.40
C PRO A 301 -0.89 17.96 -9.94
N ASP A 302 0.37 18.36 -9.77
CA ASP A 302 1.52 17.53 -9.43
C ASP A 302 1.90 17.58 -7.95
N ALA A 303 1.18 18.37 -7.15
CA ALA A 303 1.43 18.47 -5.73
C ALA A 303 1.12 17.17 -5.01
N LEU A 304 1.81 16.96 -3.89
CA LEU A 304 1.49 15.86 -2.99
C LEU A 304 0.10 16.09 -2.39
N PRO A 305 -0.76 15.06 -2.34
CA PRO A 305 -2.10 15.16 -1.77
C PRO A 305 -2.04 15.07 -0.25
N ILE A 306 -1.35 16.04 0.37
CA ILE A 306 -1.13 16.09 1.81
C ILE A 306 -2.49 16.37 2.47
N LYS A 307 -3.09 15.33 3.05
CA LYS A 307 -4.32 15.41 3.83
C LYS A 307 -3.96 15.77 5.27
N ASP A 308 -4.91 16.40 5.97
CA ASP A 308 -4.78 16.82 7.38
C ASP A 308 -3.84 17.99 7.66
N MET A 309 -4.13 19.12 7.02
CA MET A 309 -3.89 20.39 7.69
C MET A 309 -5.23 21.09 7.85
N SER A 310 -5.92 20.77 8.95
CA SER A 310 -7.03 21.55 9.50
C SER A 310 -6.52 22.92 9.98
N PHE A 311 -5.89 23.65 9.08
CA PHE A 311 -5.36 24.99 9.29
C PHE A 311 -6.38 25.96 8.70
N GLY A 312 -7.11 26.68 9.56
CA GLY A 312 -8.07 27.71 9.15
C GLY A 312 -7.41 29.03 8.71
N GLY A 313 -6.12 29.00 8.34
CA GLY A 313 -5.35 30.16 7.90
C GLY A 313 -5.15 30.16 6.39
N ASP A 314 -4.78 31.32 5.86
CA ASP A 314 -4.59 31.50 4.42
C ASP A 314 -3.46 30.61 3.88
N THR A 315 -3.80 29.65 3.02
CA THR A 315 -2.87 28.70 2.38
C THR A 315 -1.91 29.36 1.38
N ALA A 316 -2.06 30.68 1.19
CA ALA A 316 -1.28 31.50 0.28
C ALA A 316 0.10 31.89 0.83
N ASP A 317 0.29 31.96 2.15
CA ASP A 317 1.49 32.47 2.80
C ASP A 317 2.65 31.46 2.82
N GLY A 318 3.91 31.96 2.72
CA GLY A 318 5.13 31.15 2.83
C GLY A 318 5.22 30.34 4.13
N ASN A 319 4.59 30.84 5.21
CA ASN A 319 4.44 30.15 6.49
C ASN A 319 3.74 28.79 6.37
N PHE A 320 2.82 28.64 5.40
CA PHE A 320 2.14 27.37 5.17
C PHE A 320 3.09 26.33 4.57
N ILE A 321 3.92 26.71 3.60
CA ILE A 321 4.89 25.79 2.98
C ILE A 321 5.91 25.31 4.01
N ASP A 322 6.43 26.22 4.83
CA ASP A 322 7.38 25.86 5.89
C ASP A 322 6.74 24.94 6.94
N LEU A 323 5.46 25.15 7.26
CA LEU A 323 4.69 24.25 8.13
C LEU A 323 4.54 22.86 7.50
N VAL A 324 4.19 22.79 6.21
CA VAL A 324 4.06 21.51 5.46
C VAL A 324 5.39 20.77 5.48
N GLU A 325 6.47 21.47 5.12
CA GLU A 325 7.82 20.91 5.08
C GLU A 325 8.23 20.35 6.45
N SER A 326 7.93 21.07 7.54
CA SER A 326 8.19 20.66 8.92
C SER A 326 7.37 19.42 9.31
N LEU A 327 6.08 19.39 8.97
CA LEU A 327 5.19 18.26 9.23
C LEU A 327 5.67 17.00 8.49
N LEU A 328 6.06 17.16 7.22
CA LEU A 328 6.59 16.06 6.39
C LEU A 328 7.87 15.50 7.01
N SER A 329 8.83 16.36 7.37
CA SER A 329 10.08 15.94 8.01
C SER A 329 9.79 15.15 9.29
N ALA A 330 8.93 15.69 10.16
CA ALA A 330 8.59 15.06 11.43
C ALA A 330 7.92 13.69 11.25
N LYS A 331 6.95 13.57 10.34
CA LYS A 331 6.26 12.29 10.07
C LYS A 331 7.23 11.24 9.49
N ILE A 332 8.05 11.64 8.53
CA ILE A 332 9.02 10.75 7.87
C ILE A 332 10.08 10.28 8.87
N GLU A 333 10.63 11.19 9.68
CA GLU A 333 11.62 10.89 10.71
C GLU A 333 11.06 10.00 11.82
N ALA A 334 9.83 10.23 12.26
CA ALA A 334 9.17 9.39 13.25
C ALA A 334 9.07 7.93 12.78
N ILE A 335 8.78 7.68 11.51
CA ILE A 335 8.77 6.32 10.96
C ILE A 335 10.17 5.73 10.89
N ALA A 336 11.18 6.50 10.46
CA ALA A 336 12.56 6.03 10.44
C ALA A 336 13.04 5.64 11.85
N ALA A 337 12.78 6.49 12.84
CA ALA A 337 13.16 6.25 14.23
C ALA A 337 12.43 5.04 14.83
N ASN A 338 11.10 4.93 14.64
CA ASN A 338 10.31 3.80 15.12
C ASN A 338 10.76 2.48 14.46
N THR A 339 11.04 2.50 13.16
CA THR A 339 11.56 1.32 12.45
C THR A 339 12.90 0.89 13.03
N LEU A 340 13.84 1.82 13.20
CA LEU A 340 15.15 1.51 13.77
C LEU A 340 15.06 0.97 15.19
N ALA A 341 14.22 1.59 16.04
CA ALA A 341 14.04 1.20 17.43
C ALA A 341 13.44 -0.21 17.59
N HIS A 342 12.48 -0.59 16.74
CA HIS A 342 11.79 -1.87 16.84
C HIS A 342 12.46 -3.02 16.08
N THR A 343 13.13 -2.72 14.97
CA THR A 343 13.66 -3.76 14.06
C THR A 343 15.18 -3.92 14.13
N GLY A 344 15.89 -2.93 14.69
CA GLY A 344 17.35 -2.79 14.55
C GLY A 344 17.80 -2.54 13.10
N SER A 345 16.86 -2.48 12.15
CA SER A 345 17.06 -2.27 10.72
C SER A 345 16.55 -0.88 10.34
N PHE A 346 17.08 -0.36 9.24
CA PHE A 346 16.71 0.97 8.76
C PHE A 346 15.71 0.85 7.60
N PRO A 347 14.61 1.62 7.57
CA PRO A 347 13.73 1.59 6.41
C PRO A 347 14.48 2.20 5.24
N ARG A 348 14.60 1.48 4.13
CA ARG A 348 15.21 1.97 2.90
C ARG A 348 14.18 2.62 1.99
N TYR A 349 13.05 1.96 1.79
CA TYR A 349 11.97 2.44 0.94
C TYR A 349 10.61 2.23 1.59
N ILE A 350 9.71 3.20 1.45
CA ILE A 350 8.27 3.03 1.64
C ILE A 350 7.63 3.29 0.29
N ILE A 351 6.97 2.28 -0.29
CA ILE A 351 6.42 2.34 -1.65
C ILE A 351 4.91 2.21 -1.60
N THR A 352 4.27 3.08 -2.36
CA THR A 352 2.81 3.21 -2.42
C THR A 352 2.33 3.17 -3.85
N LYS A 353 1.21 2.49 -4.04
CA LYS A 353 0.57 2.35 -5.32
C LYS A 353 -0.53 3.40 -5.44
N THR A 354 -0.43 4.26 -6.45
CA THR A 354 -1.41 5.31 -6.72
C THR A 354 -2.33 4.97 -7.89
N GLY A 355 -1.93 4.00 -8.73
CA GLY A 355 -2.71 3.55 -9.89
C GLY A 355 -2.16 2.26 -10.50
N PHE A 356 -2.61 1.95 -11.72
CA PHE A 356 -2.05 0.85 -12.49
C PHE A 356 -0.63 1.20 -12.95
N ASP A 357 0.37 0.49 -12.45
CA ASP A 357 1.80 0.72 -12.70
C ASP A 357 2.30 2.14 -12.36
N ARG A 358 1.65 2.80 -11.38
CA ARG A 358 2.03 4.13 -10.91
C ARG A 358 2.37 4.09 -9.43
N TYR A 359 3.57 4.58 -9.11
CA TYR A 359 4.14 4.47 -7.78
C TYR A 359 4.62 5.82 -7.24
N ARG A 360 4.49 5.97 -5.92
CA ARG A 360 5.15 7.00 -5.13
C ARG A 360 5.93 6.33 -4.03
N LEU A 361 7.09 6.87 -3.71
CA LEU A 361 7.95 6.33 -2.68
C LEU A 361 8.57 7.40 -1.81
N ILE A 362 8.99 6.97 -0.64
CA ILE A 362 9.97 7.66 0.19
C ILE A 362 11.20 6.76 0.24
N GLU A 363 12.34 7.28 -0.19
CA GLU A 363 13.65 6.67 -0.03
C GLU A 363 14.35 7.30 1.16
N PHE A 364 14.99 6.47 1.98
CA PHE A 364 15.87 6.91 3.05
C PHE A 364 17.27 6.41 2.76
N LEU A 365 18.23 7.34 2.76
CA LEU A 365 19.63 7.03 2.52
C LEU A 365 20.44 7.45 3.74
N GLN A 366 21.06 6.48 4.40
CA GLN A 366 22.05 6.76 5.44
C GLN A 366 23.33 7.32 4.79
N LEU A 367 23.77 8.46 5.28
CA LEU A 367 24.95 9.18 4.85
C LEU A 367 26.02 9.18 5.94
N LYS A 368 27.17 9.81 5.65
CA LYS A 368 28.25 9.98 6.63
C LYS A 368 27.76 10.75 7.86
N ASN A 369 28.47 10.56 8.98
CA ASN A 369 28.21 11.26 10.24
C ASN A 369 26.75 11.17 10.71
N ASN A 370 26.09 10.02 10.53
CA ASN A 370 24.71 9.77 10.97
C ASN A 370 23.66 10.72 10.36
N TYR A 371 23.96 11.32 9.21
CA TYR A 371 22.97 12.01 8.42
C TYR A 371 22.07 11.01 7.70
N ILE A 372 20.81 11.39 7.52
CA ILE A 372 19.82 10.65 6.76
C ILE A 372 19.24 11.61 5.73
N LEU A 373 19.35 11.25 4.46
CA LEU A 373 18.67 11.94 3.36
C LEU A 373 17.32 11.24 3.11
N GLN A 374 16.24 12.01 3.08
CA GLN A 374 14.90 11.51 2.74
C GLN A 374 14.44 12.10 1.41
N ILE A 375 14.00 11.25 0.49
CA ILE A 375 13.58 11.68 -0.84
C ILE A 375 12.20 11.13 -1.13
N LEU A 376 11.28 12.03 -1.46
CA LEU A 376 9.96 11.64 -1.92
C LEU A 376 9.90 11.80 -3.43
N ALA A 377 9.61 10.71 -4.13
CA ALA A 377 9.57 10.67 -5.57
C ALA A 377 8.35 9.90 -6.10
N SER A 378 7.98 10.17 -7.35
CA SER A 378 7.06 9.36 -8.15
C SER A 378 7.69 9.02 -9.49
N GLY A 379 7.18 8.02 -10.19
CA GLY A 379 7.72 7.68 -11.51
C GLY A 379 8.64 6.47 -11.50
N ASN A 380 9.55 6.44 -12.47
CA ASN A 380 10.54 5.39 -12.66
C ASN A 380 11.67 5.46 -11.62
N ILE A 381 11.55 4.62 -10.60
CA ILE A 381 12.47 4.53 -9.47
C ILE A 381 13.91 4.20 -9.90
N ALA A 382 14.10 3.47 -11.01
CA ALA A 382 15.44 3.13 -11.48
C ALA A 382 16.27 4.37 -11.86
N LEU A 383 15.62 5.50 -12.15
CA LEU A 383 16.30 6.77 -12.46
C LEU A 383 16.69 7.56 -11.21
N LEU A 384 16.11 7.24 -10.05
CA LEU A 384 16.29 7.98 -8.82
C LEU A 384 17.75 7.95 -8.35
N GLU A 385 18.43 6.81 -8.48
CA GLU A 385 19.84 6.68 -8.13
C GLU A 385 20.73 7.63 -8.93
N SER A 386 20.47 7.78 -10.24
CA SER A 386 21.19 8.73 -11.09
C SER A 386 20.96 10.18 -10.64
N VAL A 387 19.70 10.53 -10.35
CA VAL A 387 19.32 11.86 -9.85
C VAL A 387 20.01 12.16 -8.52
N LEU A 388 20.03 11.20 -7.59
CA LEU A 388 20.69 11.33 -6.30
C LEU A 388 22.19 11.57 -6.45
N ASN A 389 22.87 10.71 -7.20
CA ASN A 389 24.33 10.74 -7.34
C ASN A 389 24.82 11.96 -8.13
N GLN A 390 24.07 12.42 -9.13
CA GLN A 390 24.52 13.51 -10.01
C GLN A 390 24.10 14.89 -9.51
N LEU A 391 22.96 15.01 -8.82
CA LEU A 391 22.37 16.32 -8.51
C LEU A 391 22.31 16.59 -7.00
N ILE A 392 21.87 15.63 -6.20
CA ILE A 392 21.57 15.90 -4.78
C ILE A 392 22.81 15.70 -3.90
N LEU A 393 23.46 14.54 -3.98
CA LEU A 393 24.60 14.20 -3.13
C LEU A 393 25.78 15.17 -3.27
N PRO A 394 26.17 15.66 -4.46
CA PRO A 394 27.26 16.63 -4.59
C PRO A 394 26.98 17.95 -3.85
N VAL A 395 25.72 18.36 -3.78
CA VAL A 395 25.31 19.62 -3.14
C VAL A 395 25.22 19.46 -1.62
N VAL A 396 24.82 18.28 -1.15
CA VAL A 396 24.68 17.95 0.28
C VAL A 396 26.02 17.54 0.92
N ALA A 397 26.98 17.05 0.14
CA ALA A 397 28.31 16.61 0.60
C ALA A 397 28.99 17.57 1.61
N PRO A 398 29.00 18.90 1.42
CA PRO A 398 29.71 19.81 2.31
C PRO A 398 29.20 19.84 3.75
N VAL A 399 27.92 19.56 4.00
CA VAL A 399 27.35 19.55 5.36
C VAL A 399 27.46 18.19 6.03
N ILE A 400 27.45 17.10 5.26
CA ILE A 400 27.47 15.74 5.82
C ILE A 400 28.88 15.24 6.14
N ASP A 401 29.93 15.95 5.73
CA ASP A 401 31.32 15.57 6.03
C ASP A 401 31.73 15.85 7.49
N LYS A 402 30.93 16.62 8.25
CA LYS A 402 31.12 16.84 9.70
C LYS A 402 29.82 16.57 10.46
N PRO A 403 29.87 16.16 11.75
CA PRO A 403 28.68 16.06 12.58
C PRO A 403 27.94 17.39 12.71
N PHE A 404 26.62 17.34 12.86
CA PHE A 404 25.80 18.53 13.04
C PHE A 404 26.17 19.27 14.35
N SER A 405 26.43 20.57 14.25
CA SER A 405 26.84 21.42 15.38
C SER A 405 25.69 22.26 15.97
N GLY A 406 24.46 22.13 15.46
CA GLY A 406 23.33 22.99 15.83
C GLY A 406 23.18 24.25 14.96
N MET A 407 24.14 24.53 14.06
CA MET A 407 24.08 25.71 13.17
C MET A 407 23.40 25.38 11.83
N LEU A 408 22.27 26.04 11.56
CA LEU A 408 21.47 25.81 10.35
C LEU A 408 21.92 26.63 9.12
N THR A 409 22.83 27.60 9.27
CA THR A 409 23.21 28.52 8.18
C THR A 409 23.63 27.78 6.90
N MET A 410 24.56 26.82 7.01
CA MET A 410 25.03 26.01 5.88
C MET A 410 23.92 25.12 5.29
N HIS A 411 23.01 24.63 6.13
CA HIS A 411 21.88 23.80 5.70
C HIS A 411 20.86 24.63 4.91
N ASN A 412 20.61 25.87 5.34
CA ASN A 412 19.74 26.82 4.64
C ASN A 412 20.35 27.27 3.29
N GLU A 413 21.67 27.46 3.22
CA GLU A 413 22.37 27.75 1.95
C GLU A 413 22.24 26.59 0.96
N ILE A 414 22.40 25.35 1.44
CA ILE A 414 22.21 24.15 0.63
C ILE A 414 20.75 24.00 0.19
N LYS A 415 19.78 24.25 1.08
CA LYS A 415 18.35 24.27 0.74
C LYS A 415 18.07 25.25 -0.39
N ALA A 416 18.63 26.46 -0.35
CA ALA A 416 18.45 27.47 -1.39
C ALA A 416 19.06 27.01 -2.72
N LYS A 417 20.29 26.46 -2.71
CA LYS A 417 20.94 25.93 -3.90
C LYS A 417 20.17 24.76 -4.54
N LEU A 418 19.71 23.82 -3.72
CA LEU A 418 18.87 22.71 -4.19
C LEU A 418 17.54 23.23 -4.74
N ARG A 419 16.91 24.21 -4.10
CA ARG A 419 15.68 24.82 -4.61
C ARG A 419 15.90 25.40 -6.00
N GLU A 420 16.96 26.19 -6.21
CA GLU A 420 17.31 26.76 -7.52
C GLU A 420 17.58 25.70 -8.59
N GLN A 421 18.31 24.63 -8.24
CA GLN A 421 18.65 23.57 -9.19
C GLN A 421 17.47 22.66 -9.56
N LEU A 422 16.57 22.41 -8.60
CA LEU A 422 15.51 21.40 -8.72
C LEU A 422 14.16 22.01 -9.12
N SER A 423 13.89 23.30 -8.83
CA SER A 423 12.60 23.93 -9.15
C SER A 423 12.31 23.98 -10.65
N ASP A 424 13.36 24.10 -11.48
CA ASP A 424 13.22 24.21 -12.94
C ASP A 424 13.20 22.84 -13.63
N LYS A 425 13.59 21.76 -12.92
CA LYS A 425 13.77 20.40 -13.46
C LYS A 425 13.38 19.31 -12.47
N TYR A 426 12.22 19.42 -11.81
CA TYR A 426 11.77 18.39 -10.86
C TYR A 426 11.26 17.10 -11.53
N ILE A 427 11.25 17.05 -12.87
CA ILE A 427 10.97 15.86 -13.69
C ILE A 427 12.26 15.52 -14.47
N TYR A 428 12.68 14.26 -14.39
CA TYR A 428 13.89 13.75 -15.02
C TYR A 428 13.56 12.58 -15.94
N GLU A 429 14.11 12.61 -17.14
CA GLU A 429 13.88 11.61 -18.18
C GLU A 429 15.16 10.83 -18.50
N ILE A 430 14.99 9.62 -19.03
CA ILE A 430 16.09 8.85 -19.63
C ILE A 430 16.61 9.64 -20.83
N LYS A 431 17.87 10.09 -20.79
CA LYS A 431 18.59 10.41 -22.03
C LYS A 431 18.81 9.09 -22.77
N LYS A 432 17.99 8.83 -23.79
CA LYS A 432 18.19 7.71 -24.73
C LYS A 432 19.46 7.93 -25.56
#